data_AF-A0ABD7YKH5-F1
#
_entry.id   AF-A0ABD7YKH5-F1
#
_cell.length_a   1.000
_cell.length_b   1.000
_cell.length_c   1.000
_cell.angle_alpha   90.00
_cell.angle_beta   90.00
_cell.angle_gamma   90.00
#
_symmetry.space_group_name_H-M   'P 1'
#
loop_
_entity.id
_entity.type
_entity.pdbx_description
1 polymer ?
#
loop_
_entity_poly.entity_id
_entity_poly.type
_entity_poly.pdbx_seq_one_letter_code
_entity_poly.pdbx_strand_id
1 'polypeptide(L)' 'MKTYNGYTEEEIKEMENEGTIDTTTLIAYVNGDYDGCDDWFDDEY' A
#
# COMPACT_ATOMS: atom_id res chain seq x y z
N MET A 1 6.68 -6.92 -7.74
CA MET A 1 5.57 -7.22 -6.81
C MET A 1 5.39 -5.97 -5.97
N LYS A 2 4.18 -5.41 -5.91
CA LYS A 2 3.91 -4.25 -5.06
C LYS A 2 3.55 -4.74 -3.67
N THR A 3 4.10 -4.09 -2.67
CA THR A 3 3.75 -4.31 -1.26
C THR A 3 3.36 -2.97 -0.66
N TYR A 4 2.44 -2.98 0.29
CA TYR A 4 2.00 -1.80 1.03
C TYR A 4 2.20 -2.10 2.50
N ASN A 5 3.11 -1.38 3.15
CA ASN A 5 3.55 -1.66 4.52
C ASN A 5 4.01 -3.12 4.72
N GLY A 6 4.64 -3.72 3.71
CA GLY A 6 5.12 -5.09 3.73
C GLY A 6 4.08 -6.16 3.36
N TYR A 7 2.83 -5.79 3.07
CA TYR A 7 1.77 -6.71 2.66
C TYR A 7 1.50 -6.66 1.16
N THR A 8 1.22 -7.81 0.58
CA THR A 8 0.81 -7.94 -0.82
C THR A 8 -0.66 -7.56 -1.01
N GLU A 9 -1.07 -7.29 -2.24
CA GLU A 9 -2.48 -6.99 -2.55
C GLU A 9 -3.44 -8.13 -2.19
N GLU A 10 -2.97 -9.39 -2.26
CA GLU A 10 -3.76 -10.56 -1.86
C GLU A 10 -3.97 -10.58 -0.35
N GLU A 11 -2.91 -10.41 0.44
CA GLU A 11 -2.98 -10.35 1.90
C GLU A 11 -3.85 -9.18 2.38
N ILE A 12 -3.78 -8.03 1.71
CA ILE A 12 -4.61 -6.85 2.01
C ILE A 12 -6.10 -7.15 1.80
N LYS A 13 -6.45 -7.84 0.71
CA LYS A 13 -7.85 -8.24 0.43
C LYS A 13 -8.36 -9.28 1.42
N GLU A 14 -7.51 -10.21 1.85
CA GLU A 14 -7.86 -11.17 2.90
C GLU A 14 -8.13 -10.43 4.22
N MET A 15 -7.22 -9.56 4.65
CA MET A 15 -7.38 -8.78 5.88
C MET A 15 -8.56 -7.80 5.83
N GLU A 16 -8.86 -7.20 4.68
CA GLU A 16 -10.05 -6.35 4.49
C GLU A 16 -11.35 -7.16 4.66
N ASN A 17 -11.41 -8.36 4.08
CA ASN A 17 -12.57 -9.26 4.20
C ASN A 17 -12.75 -9.78 5.64
N GLU A 18 -11.65 -10.12 6.31
CA GLU A 18 -11.65 -10.54 7.72
C GLU A 18 -11.90 -9.36 8.68
N GLY A 19 -11.78 -8.11 8.21
CA GLY A 19 -11.90 -6.91 9.03
C GLY A 19 -10.73 -6.72 10.00
N THR A 20 -9.57 -7.31 9.70
CA THR A 20 -8.34 -7.29 10.51
C THR A 20 -7.31 -6.30 10.00
N ILE A 21 -7.53 -5.72 8.81
CA ILE A 21 -6.62 -4.74 8.21
C ILE A 21 -6.52 -3.47 9.05
N ASP A 22 -5.29 -3.00 9.25
CA ASP A 22 -5.05 -1.71 9.89
C ASP A 22 -5.29 -0.54 8.93
N THR A 23 -5.68 0.60 9.47
CA THR A 23 -6.01 1.78 8.65
C THR A 23 -4.83 2.30 7.84
N THR A 24 -3.58 2.16 8.33
CA THR A 24 -2.41 2.69 7.62
C THR A 24 -2.08 1.89 6.37
N THR A 25 -2.21 0.57 6.42
CA THR A 25 -2.06 -0.32 5.27
C THR A 25 -3.19 -0.13 4.25
N LEU A 26 -4.42 0.04 4.72
CA LEU A 26 -5.55 0.32 3.83
C LEU A 26 -5.38 1.67 3.11
N ILE A 27 -4.94 2.73 3.82
CA ILE A 27 -4.66 4.03 3.22
C ILE A 27 -3.57 3.91 2.16
N ALA A 28 -2.45 3.23 2.47
CA ALA A 28 -1.37 3.02 1.51
C ALA A 28 -1.85 2.30 0.25
N TYR A 29 -2.68 1.25 0.43
CA TYR A 29 -3.28 0.52 -0.69
C TYR A 29 -4.19 1.39 -1.56
N VAL A 30 -5.09 2.15 -0.95
CA VAL A 30 -6.06 3.02 -1.65
C VAL A 30 -5.38 4.17 -2.37
N ASN A 31 -4.34 4.75 -1.77
CA ASN A 31 -3.57 5.84 -2.37
C ASN A 31 -2.58 5.35 -3.44
N GLY A 32 -2.25 4.06 -3.45
CA GLY A 32 -1.21 3.51 -4.32
C GLY A 32 0.21 3.77 -3.79
N ASP A 33 0.37 4.06 -2.49
CA ASP A 33 1.64 4.30 -1.80
C ASP A 33 2.31 2.95 -1.48
N TYR A 34 2.79 2.24 -2.49
CA TYR A 34 3.51 0.96 -2.29
C TYR A 34 4.94 1.21 -1.78
N ASP A 35 5.55 0.26 -1.07
CA ASP A 35 6.87 0.39 -0.41
C ASP A 35 8.05 0.68 -1.36
N GLY A 36 7.82 0.53 -2.66
CA GLY A 36 8.76 0.85 -3.73
C GLY A 36 8.38 2.09 -4.53
N CYS A 37 7.36 2.83 -4.09
CA CYS A 37 7.07 4.19 -4.51
C CYS A 37 8.08 5.08 -3.80
N ASP A 38 9.37 4.85 -4.07
CA ASP A 38 10.38 5.86 -3.86
C ASP A 38 9.89 7.01 -4.73
N ASP A 39 9.54 8.13 -4.10
CA ASP A 39 9.03 9.30 -4.77
C ASP A 39 10.10 9.76 -5.78
N TRP A 40 9.92 9.36 -7.04
CA TRP A 40 10.42 10.13 -8.18
C TRP A 40 9.55 11.40 -8.22
N PHE A 41 9.67 12.25 -7.20
CA PHE A 41 9.62 13.68 -7.42
C PHE A 41 10.80 13.98 -8.34
N ASP A 42 10.62 13.70 -9.62
CA ASP A 42 11.21 14.48 -10.68
C ASP A 42 10.60 15.87 -10.51
N ASP A 43 11.10 16.60 -9.52
CA ASP A 43 10.98 18.05 -9.38
C ASP A 43 11.71 18.61 -10.61
N GLU A 44 11.05 18.51 -11.77
CA GLU A 44 11.39 19.24 -12.98
C GLU A 44 11.00 20.71 -12.71
N TYR A 45 11.86 21.41 -11.98
CA TYR A 45 11.89 22.86 -11.85
C TYR A 45 12.76 23.51 -12.93
#